data_AF-A0A0D6QVG2-F1
#
_entry.id   AF-A0A0D6QVG2-F1
#
_cell.length_a   1.000
_cell.length_b   1.000
_cell.length_c   1.000
_cell.angle_alpha   90.00
_cell.angle_beta   90.00
_cell.angle_gamma   90.00
#
_symmetry.space_group_name_H-M   'P 1'
#
loop_
_entity.id
_entity.type
_entity.pdbx_description
1 polymer ?
#
loop_
_entity_poly.entity_id
_entity_poly.type
_entity_poly.pdbx_seq_one_letter_code
_entity_poly.pdbx_strand_id
1 'polypeptide(L)'
;MSTIFPRNSTTTCSRSAGASVCGPTCANSLPTLGLAPPLDNSEGVFSNTGWFATNQFSMDVIFRNRMKQYECLTNDSSLAAAVYVPFYAGLDISRHLWGYNISVRDSASLALMDWLMSRPEWKAMNGHDHFLVGGRITWDFRRLSDQESDWGSKLLFLPAMKNMTMLVVEASPWNKNDMAIPYPTYFHPAKDSDISDWQNRMRTLNRPYLFSFAGAPRPGIPTSIRGQIMDQCKNSKVAKLLECDLGESKCHSPSAIMNMFQESVFCLQPQGDSYTRRSLFDSMLAGCIPVLFHPGSAYAQYIWHLPKNYTTYSVFIAEDDIRKRNASIEEVLLQIPEKRVKKMREKVIKLIPNLVYADPRSKLGGFKDAFDVAVQSMIGKIAKLRMDLLEGRYIVDYEDDGEGSEQSTRKWEGLRRDGERTWDEFFSKPKDEVSATSQTNASGRQGSVGDSKGKDQAQKKKLRL
;
A
#
# COMPACT_ATOMS: atom_id res chain seq x y z
N MET A 1 -23.80 -4.49 -2.70
CA MET A 1 -23.20 -3.48 -1.79
C MET A 1 -24.16 -2.31 -1.66
N SER A 2 -24.19 -1.63 -0.53
CA SER A 2 -24.84 -0.31 -0.39
C SER A 2 -23.80 0.74 0.00
N THR A 3 -24.14 2.03 -0.17
CA THR A 3 -23.36 3.15 0.38
C THR A 3 -24.23 3.90 1.37
N ILE A 4 -23.69 4.20 2.57
CA ILE A 4 -24.47 4.92 3.61
C ILE A 4 -24.73 6.38 3.23
N PHE A 5 -23.99 6.89 2.24
CA PHE A 5 -24.26 8.20 1.66
C PHE A 5 -25.05 8.06 0.35
N PRO A 6 -26.06 8.92 0.10
CA PRO A 6 -26.81 8.93 -1.16
C PRO A 6 -25.88 9.05 -2.37
N ARG A 7 -26.23 8.43 -3.52
CA ARG A 7 -25.46 8.54 -4.78
C ARG A 7 -25.14 10.00 -5.17
N ASN A 8 -26.01 10.95 -4.76
CA ASN A 8 -25.91 12.38 -5.01
C ASN A 8 -25.35 13.21 -3.85
N SER A 9 -24.82 12.61 -2.77
CA SER A 9 -24.13 13.41 -1.76
C SER A 9 -22.78 13.86 -2.34
N THR A 10 -22.80 15.02 -2.97
CA THR A 10 -21.61 15.86 -3.10
C THR A 10 -21.22 16.26 -1.69
N THR A 11 -20.33 15.50 -1.05
CA THR A 11 -19.33 16.16 -0.20
C THR A 11 -18.58 17.05 -1.15
N THR A 12 -19.02 18.30 -1.26
CA THR A 12 -18.32 19.34 -1.98
C THR A 12 -16.95 19.43 -1.32
N CYS A 13 -15.93 18.93 -2.00
CA CYS A 13 -14.58 19.38 -1.76
C CYS A 13 -14.60 20.86 -2.16
N SER A 14 -14.96 21.74 -1.23
CA SER A 14 -15.10 23.16 -1.51
C SER A 14 -13.76 23.66 -2.02
N ARG A 15 -13.77 24.40 -3.13
CA ARG A 15 -12.58 25.05 -3.71
C ARG A 15 -11.78 25.85 -2.68
N SER A 16 -12.39 26.23 -1.56
CA SER A 16 -11.79 27.00 -0.47
C SER A 16 -10.82 26.21 0.42
N ALA A 17 -10.84 24.87 0.42
CA ALA A 17 -9.98 24.07 1.31
C ALA A 17 -8.82 23.34 0.60
N GLY A 18 -8.67 23.47 -0.72
CA GLY A 18 -7.90 22.54 -1.54
C GLY A 18 -6.54 23.02 -2.08
N ALA A 19 -6.10 24.26 -1.82
CA ALA A 19 -4.91 24.81 -2.48
C ALA A 19 -3.65 24.86 -1.61
N SER A 20 -3.76 25.02 -0.29
CA SER A 20 -2.58 25.33 0.55
C SER A 20 -1.98 24.13 1.29
N VAL A 21 -2.75 23.06 1.55
CA VAL A 21 -2.29 21.95 2.43
C VAL A 21 -2.00 20.65 1.67
N CYS A 22 -2.64 20.41 0.52
CA CYS A 22 -2.46 19.18 -0.28
C CYS A 22 -1.52 19.32 -1.49
N GLY A 23 -0.90 20.49 -1.65
CA GLY A 23 -0.16 20.83 -2.86
C GLY A 23 -1.04 20.81 -4.14
N PRO A 24 -0.45 21.07 -5.32
CA PRO A 24 -1.15 21.06 -6.61
C PRO A 24 -1.81 19.70 -6.97
N THR A 25 -1.49 18.64 -6.24
CA THR A 25 -1.90 17.24 -6.47
C THR A 25 -3.39 16.97 -6.20
N CYS A 26 -4.00 17.60 -5.18
CA CYS A 26 -5.44 17.42 -4.92
C CYS A 26 -6.33 18.26 -5.84
N ALA A 27 -5.90 19.46 -6.22
CA ALA A 27 -6.63 20.30 -7.16
C ALA A 27 -6.68 19.69 -8.57
N ASN A 28 -5.58 19.04 -9.00
CA ASN A 28 -5.46 18.45 -10.33
C ASN A 28 -6.04 17.03 -10.46
N SER A 29 -6.41 16.36 -9.36
CA SER A 29 -6.91 14.97 -9.37
C SER A 29 -8.44 14.87 -9.35
N LEU A 30 -9.15 15.90 -8.88
CA LEU A 30 -10.62 15.94 -8.88
C LEU A 30 -11.25 15.82 -10.29
N PRO A 31 -10.76 16.54 -11.32
CA PRO A 31 -11.30 16.42 -12.68
C PRO A 31 -11.07 15.04 -13.31
N THR A 32 -10.03 14.32 -12.87
CA THR A 32 -9.66 12.99 -13.36
C THR A 32 -10.00 11.88 -12.36
N LEU A 33 -10.94 12.13 -11.45
CA LEU A 33 -11.48 11.12 -10.52
C LEU A 33 -10.42 10.42 -9.65
N GLY A 34 -9.32 11.10 -9.33
CA GLY A 34 -8.20 10.61 -8.51
C GLY A 34 -6.93 10.29 -9.31
N LEU A 35 -7.00 10.19 -10.64
CA LEU A 35 -5.88 9.72 -11.47
C LEU A 35 -4.76 10.77 -11.66
N ALA A 36 -5.04 12.06 -11.45
CA ALA A 36 -4.19 13.19 -11.87
C ALA A 36 -4.10 13.34 -13.41
N PRO A 37 -3.34 14.31 -13.97
CA PRO A 37 -3.20 14.48 -15.41
C PRO A 37 -2.54 13.28 -16.10
N PRO A 38 -2.85 13.04 -17.40
CA PRO A 38 -2.16 12.01 -18.19
C PRO A 38 -0.64 12.23 -18.25
N LEU A 39 0.12 11.14 -18.33
CA LEU A 39 1.56 11.17 -18.58
C LEU A 39 1.83 11.25 -20.09
N ASP A 40 2.83 12.04 -20.45
CA ASP A 40 3.34 12.09 -21.81
C ASP A 40 4.14 10.82 -22.15
N ASN A 41 4.02 10.36 -23.39
CA ASN A 41 4.70 9.18 -23.92
C ASN A 41 5.79 9.53 -24.96
N SER A 42 6.33 10.74 -24.94
CA SER A 42 7.40 11.18 -25.84
C SER A 42 8.65 10.29 -25.80
N GLU A 43 8.97 9.70 -24.64
CA GLU A 43 10.10 8.78 -24.46
C GLU A 43 9.79 7.33 -24.91
N GLY A 44 8.56 7.03 -25.31
CA GLY A 44 8.11 5.69 -25.72
C GLY A 44 8.08 4.66 -24.58
N VAL A 45 8.25 5.07 -23.33
CA VAL A 45 8.29 4.20 -22.14
C VAL A 45 6.90 3.64 -21.80
N PHE A 46 5.85 4.38 -22.11
CA PHE A 46 4.46 4.05 -21.80
C PHE A 46 3.69 3.59 -23.05
N SER A 47 2.42 3.25 -22.86
CA SER A 47 1.44 3.17 -23.96
C SER A 47 0.81 4.54 -24.20
N ASN A 48 0.22 4.73 -25.38
CA ASN A 48 -0.43 6.01 -25.74
C ASN A 48 -1.65 6.36 -24.87
N THR A 49 -2.21 5.38 -24.16
CA THR A 49 -3.40 5.53 -23.32
C THR A 49 -3.20 4.84 -21.97
N GLY A 50 -3.94 5.30 -20.96
CA GLY A 50 -4.01 4.67 -19.64
C GLY A 50 -2.91 5.07 -18.66
N TRP A 51 -2.06 6.05 -18.97
CA TRP A 51 -0.96 6.47 -18.09
C TRP A 51 -1.23 7.85 -17.48
N PHE A 52 -1.11 7.97 -16.16
CA PHE A 52 -1.45 9.18 -15.41
C PHE A 52 -0.42 9.44 -14.30
N ALA A 53 -0.24 10.71 -13.91
CA ALA A 53 0.67 11.13 -12.86
C ALA A 53 0.10 10.84 -11.45
N THR A 54 -0.46 9.65 -11.27
CA THR A 54 -1.23 9.27 -10.09
C THR A 54 -0.39 9.30 -8.82
N ASN A 55 -0.92 9.97 -7.80
CA ASN A 55 -0.28 9.99 -6.49
C ASN A 55 -0.54 8.65 -5.78
N GLN A 56 0.50 8.09 -5.17
CA GLN A 56 0.44 6.79 -4.46
C GLN A 56 -0.58 6.74 -3.31
N PHE A 57 -1.02 7.89 -2.80
CA PHE A 57 -2.00 8.00 -1.71
C PHE A 57 -3.40 8.45 -2.15
N SER A 58 -3.70 8.38 -3.46
CA SER A 58 -4.99 8.78 -4.04
C SER A 58 -6.08 7.69 -3.99
N MET A 59 -5.79 6.55 -3.34
CA MET A 59 -6.65 5.35 -3.39
C MET A 59 -8.08 5.62 -2.92
N ASP A 60 -8.30 6.45 -1.89
CA ASP A 60 -9.65 6.77 -1.41
C ASP A 60 -10.54 7.34 -2.54
N VAL A 61 -9.95 8.19 -3.39
CA VAL A 61 -10.66 8.86 -4.49
C VAL A 61 -10.91 7.91 -5.64
N ILE A 62 -9.89 7.14 -6.03
CA ILE A 62 -9.98 6.16 -7.11
C ILE A 62 -11.04 5.11 -6.76
N PHE A 63 -10.93 4.52 -5.57
CA PHE A 63 -11.82 3.47 -5.11
C PHE A 63 -13.27 3.97 -4.98
N ARG A 64 -13.50 5.17 -4.43
CA ARG A 64 -14.86 5.73 -4.36
C ARG A 64 -15.47 5.92 -5.74
N ASN A 65 -14.71 6.44 -6.70
CA ASN A 65 -15.24 6.65 -8.05
C ASN A 65 -15.50 5.33 -8.78
N ARG A 66 -14.71 4.28 -8.50
CA ARG A 66 -15.02 2.92 -8.96
C ARG A 66 -16.25 2.32 -8.28
N MET A 67 -16.41 2.51 -6.97
CA MET A 67 -17.63 2.10 -6.24
C MET A 67 -18.88 2.70 -6.88
N LYS A 68 -18.89 3.98 -7.28
CA LYS A 68 -20.06 4.62 -7.93
C LYS A 68 -20.52 3.90 -9.21
N GLN A 69 -19.62 3.21 -9.90
CA GLN A 69 -19.89 2.46 -11.13
C GLN A 69 -20.15 0.96 -10.87
N TYR A 70 -20.12 0.52 -9.61
CA TYR A 70 -20.28 -0.89 -9.28
C TYR A 70 -21.73 -1.34 -9.48
N GLU A 71 -21.92 -2.34 -10.34
CA GLU A 71 -23.23 -2.75 -10.85
C GLU A 71 -24.18 -3.28 -9.76
N CYS A 72 -23.62 -3.90 -8.72
CA CYS A 72 -24.39 -4.46 -7.60
C CYS A 72 -24.60 -3.44 -6.46
N LEU A 73 -24.58 -2.13 -6.75
CA LEU A 73 -24.95 -1.10 -5.78
C LEU A 73 -26.47 -0.97 -5.66
N THR A 74 -26.99 -1.19 -4.45
CA THR A 74 -28.40 -0.99 -4.10
C THR A 74 -28.60 0.25 -3.23
N ASN A 75 -29.76 0.90 -3.37
CA ASN A 75 -30.22 1.97 -2.48
C ASN A 75 -30.95 1.42 -1.25
N ASP A 76 -31.30 0.13 -1.25
CA ASP A 76 -31.89 -0.57 -0.12
C ASP A 76 -30.79 -1.31 0.65
N SER A 77 -30.44 -0.78 1.83
CA SER A 77 -29.39 -1.33 2.67
C SER A 77 -29.74 -2.71 3.25
N SER A 78 -31.02 -3.07 3.34
CA SER A 78 -31.46 -4.39 3.85
C SER A 78 -31.08 -5.54 2.90
N LEU A 79 -30.92 -5.25 1.61
CA LEU A 79 -30.48 -6.22 0.59
C LEU A 79 -28.95 -6.29 0.45
N ALA A 80 -28.20 -5.46 1.18
CA ALA A 80 -26.77 -5.34 0.99
C ALA A 80 -25.99 -6.50 1.64
N ALA A 81 -25.10 -7.12 0.84
CA ALA A 81 -24.11 -8.07 1.35
C ALA A 81 -22.97 -7.38 2.14
N ALA A 82 -22.73 -6.10 1.88
CA ALA A 82 -21.68 -5.30 2.49
C ALA A 82 -22.01 -3.81 2.35
N VAL A 83 -21.56 -3.01 3.31
CA VAL A 83 -21.80 -1.57 3.40
C VAL A 83 -20.48 -0.82 3.19
N TYR A 84 -20.36 -0.09 2.09
CA TYR A 84 -19.20 0.76 1.84
C TYR A 84 -19.40 2.14 2.49
N VAL A 85 -18.41 2.55 3.28
CA VAL A 85 -18.36 3.87 3.91
C VAL A 85 -17.42 4.77 3.09
N PRO A 86 -17.95 5.73 2.32
CA PRO A 86 -17.15 6.65 1.49
C PRO A 86 -16.54 7.79 2.34
N PHE A 87 -15.71 7.41 3.31
CA PHE A 87 -14.88 8.32 4.10
C PHE A 87 -13.48 8.37 3.51
N TYR A 88 -12.97 9.57 3.24
CA TYR A 88 -11.66 9.79 2.65
C TYR A 88 -10.55 9.80 3.72
N ALA A 89 -10.38 8.68 4.43
CA ALA A 89 -9.49 8.59 5.59
C ALA A 89 -8.06 9.05 5.28
N GLY A 90 -7.51 8.61 4.13
CA GLY A 90 -6.15 8.98 3.71
C GLY A 90 -5.99 10.48 3.44
N LEU A 91 -6.96 11.11 2.78
CA LEU A 91 -6.93 12.54 2.52
C LEU A 91 -7.16 13.36 3.78
N ASP A 92 -8.08 12.93 4.64
CA ASP A 92 -8.38 13.62 5.89
C ASP A 92 -7.15 13.70 6.80
N ILE A 93 -6.51 12.56 7.06
CA ILE A 93 -5.33 12.53 7.93
C ILE A 93 -4.16 13.30 7.30
N SER A 94 -4.00 13.24 5.98
CA SER A 94 -2.93 13.98 5.27
C SER A 94 -2.95 15.48 5.51
N ARG A 95 -4.13 16.06 5.75
CA ARG A 95 -4.28 17.49 6.05
C ARG A 95 -3.71 17.86 7.42
N HIS A 96 -3.62 16.88 8.34
CA HIS A 96 -3.35 17.12 9.75
C HIS A 96 -2.11 16.37 10.29
N LEU A 97 -1.45 15.53 9.49
CA LEU A 97 -0.25 14.77 9.91
C LEU A 97 0.92 15.67 10.37
N TRP A 98 1.03 16.89 9.84
CA TRP A 98 2.17 17.78 10.13
C TRP A 98 1.73 19.08 10.79
N GLY A 99 2.22 19.34 12.00
CA GLY A 99 2.04 20.64 12.68
C GLY A 99 0.67 20.89 13.30
N TYR A 100 -0.19 19.86 13.36
CA TYR A 100 -1.48 19.91 14.06
C TYR A 100 -1.46 19.03 15.31
N ASN A 101 -2.29 19.38 16.29
CA ASN A 101 -2.47 18.60 17.52
C ASN A 101 -3.31 17.34 17.27
N ILE A 102 -3.24 16.37 18.20
CA ILE A 102 -3.94 15.08 18.06
C ILE A 102 -5.47 15.23 18.06
N SER A 103 -6.00 16.24 18.76
CA SER A 103 -7.45 16.53 18.76
C SER A 103 -7.97 16.85 17.35
N VAL A 104 -7.26 17.68 16.59
CA VAL A 104 -7.61 17.99 15.19
C VAL A 104 -7.46 16.75 14.32
N ARG A 105 -6.38 15.98 14.48
CA ARG A 105 -6.13 14.74 13.71
C ARG A 105 -7.21 13.69 13.90
N ASP A 106 -7.81 13.60 15.10
CA ASP A 106 -8.80 12.59 15.43
C ASP A 106 -10.26 13.03 15.22
N SER A 107 -10.50 14.34 15.09
CA SER A 107 -11.84 14.94 15.08
C SER A 107 -12.81 14.31 14.06
N ALA A 108 -12.39 14.15 12.81
CA ALA A 108 -13.23 13.55 11.76
C ALA A 108 -13.46 12.05 11.98
N SER A 109 -12.47 11.35 12.53
CA SER A 109 -12.56 9.92 12.84
C SER A 109 -13.57 9.66 13.95
N LEU A 110 -13.54 10.48 15.01
CA LEU A 110 -14.51 10.42 16.12
C LEU A 110 -15.93 10.72 15.62
N ALA A 111 -16.10 11.84 14.89
CA ALA A 111 -17.40 12.22 14.34
C ALA A 111 -17.98 11.17 13.38
N LEU A 112 -17.12 10.51 12.58
CA LEU A 112 -17.54 9.41 11.72
C LEU A 112 -18.07 8.22 12.53
N MET A 113 -17.36 7.82 13.59
CA MET A 113 -17.78 6.66 14.40
C MET A 113 -19.09 6.94 15.14
N ASP A 114 -19.24 8.12 15.75
CA ASP A 114 -20.49 8.52 16.40
C ASP A 114 -21.66 8.51 15.41
N TRP A 115 -21.43 9.03 14.21
CA TRP A 115 -22.43 9.03 13.16
C TRP A 115 -22.79 7.63 12.67
N LEU A 116 -21.81 6.75 12.44
CA LEU A 116 -22.02 5.38 11.97
C LEU A 116 -22.79 4.54 13.00
N MET A 117 -22.36 4.56 14.27
CA MET A 117 -22.99 3.78 15.33
C MET A 117 -24.46 4.15 15.58
N SER A 118 -24.85 5.39 15.22
CA SER A 118 -26.25 5.83 15.29
C SER A 118 -27.16 5.25 14.19
N ARG A 119 -26.59 4.67 13.11
CA ARG A 119 -27.34 4.22 11.94
C ARG A 119 -27.96 2.83 12.15
N PRO A 120 -29.16 2.56 11.61
CA PRO A 120 -29.74 1.21 11.64
C PRO A 120 -28.88 0.20 10.87
N GLU A 121 -28.20 0.62 9.80
CA GLU A 121 -27.28 -0.23 9.03
C GLU A 121 -26.15 -0.78 9.91
N TRP A 122 -25.57 0.06 10.78
CA TRP A 122 -24.52 -0.38 11.70
C TRP A 122 -25.01 -1.48 12.64
N LYS A 123 -26.23 -1.33 13.18
CA LYS A 123 -26.83 -2.26 14.14
C LYS A 123 -27.10 -3.64 13.54
N ALA A 124 -27.27 -3.76 12.22
CA ALA A 124 -27.59 -5.02 11.55
C ALA A 124 -26.53 -6.11 11.77
N MET A 125 -25.24 -5.74 11.77
CA MET A 125 -24.14 -6.66 12.11
C MET A 125 -23.07 -6.02 13.00
N ASN A 126 -23.45 -5.05 13.83
CA ASN A 126 -22.54 -4.31 14.71
C ASN A 126 -21.28 -3.76 13.99
N GLY A 127 -21.44 -3.33 12.74
CA GLY A 127 -20.35 -2.82 11.88
C GLY A 127 -19.52 -3.87 11.15
N HIS A 128 -19.72 -5.17 11.36
CA HIS A 128 -18.87 -6.21 10.75
C HIS A 128 -19.05 -6.41 9.24
N ASP A 129 -20.15 -5.92 8.68
CA ASP A 129 -20.40 -5.85 7.24
C ASP A 129 -19.99 -4.51 6.62
N HIS A 130 -19.45 -3.59 7.43
CA HIS A 130 -18.97 -2.30 6.98
C HIS A 130 -17.50 -2.38 6.56
N PHE A 131 -17.17 -1.61 5.52
CA PHE A 131 -15.78 -1.37 5.17
C PHE A 131 -15.53 0.04 4.61
N LEU A 132 -14.32 0.54 4.80
CA LEU A 132 -13.85 1.81 4.23
C LEU A 132 -12.49 1.61 3.59
N VAL A 133 -12.04 2.61 2.83
CA VAL A 133 -10.72 2.63 2.20
C VAL A 133 -9.92 3.76 2.84
N GLY A 134 -8.67 3.50 3.20
CA GLY A 134 -7.68 4.51 3.53
C GLY A 134 -6.58 4.47 2.50
N GLY A 135 -6.38 5.56 1.77
CA GLY A 135 -5.32 5.63 0.76
C GLY A 135 -3.92 5.78 1.31
N ARG A 136 -3.72 5.56 2.60
CA ARG A 136 -2.40 5.58 3.24
C ARG A 136 -2.14 4.27 3.97
N ILE A 137 -0.92 4.11 4.47
CA ILE A 137 -0.51 2.92 5.21
C ILE A 137 -1.22 2.86 6.57
N THR A 138 -1.41 1.66 7.10
CA THR A 138 -2.11 1.45 8.38
C THR A 138 -1.51 2.27 9.53
N TRP A 139 -0.21 2.52 9.51
CA TRP A 139 0.52 3.20 10.58
C TRP A 139 0.09 4.67 10.73
N ASP A 140 -0.44 5.29 9.68
CA ASP A 140 -1.00 6.64 9.73
C ASP A 140 -2.32 6.71 10.54
N PHE A 141 -2.91 5.55 10.85
CA PHE A 141 -4.20 5.41 11.55
C PHE A 141 -4.11 4.65 12.88
N ARG A 142 -2.89 4.31 13.33
CA ARG A 142 -2.60 3.52 14.54
C ARG A 142 -1.69 4.26 15.51
N ARG A 143 -2.07 5.48 15.90
CA ARG A 143 -1.37 6.21 16.96
C ARG A 143 -1.56 5.51 18.31
N LEU A 144 -0.47 5.02 18.92
CA LEU A 144 -0.50 4.14 20.10
C LEU A 144 -0.78 4.86 21.42
N SER A 145 -0.40 6.14 21.56
CA SER A 145 -0.58 6.91 22.79
C SER A 145 -1.03 8.34 22.51
N ASP A 146 -1.70 8.99 23.47
CA ASP A 146 -2.19 10.38 23.37
C ASP A 146 -1.09 11.45 23.58
N GLN A 147 0.15 11.14 23.21
CA GLN A 147 1.23 12.14 23.16
C GLN A 147 1.16 12.93 21.85
N GLU A 148 1.28 14.27 21.95
CA GLU A 148 1.21 15.17 20.79
C GLU A 148 2.33 14.92 19.75
N SER A 149 3.46 14.37 20.21
CA SER A 149 4.60 13.99 19.36
C SER A 149 4.34 12.76 18.50
N ASP A 150 3.35 11.94 18.86
CA ASP A 150 3.12 10.66 18.20
C ASP A 150 2.55 10.85 16.80
N TRP A 151 2.89 9.91 15.92
CA TRP A 151 2.50 9.94 14.52
C TRP A 151 1.08 9.40 14.30
N GLY A 152 0.36 10.00 13.35
CA GLY A 152 -0.93 9.48 12.87
C GLY A 152 -2.15 9.91 13.69
N SER A 153 -3.28 9.28 13.34
CA SER A 153 -4.56 9.35 14.08
C SER A 153 -4.82 8.05 14.85
N LYS A 154 -5.83 8.05 15.73
CA LYS A 154 -6.27 6.83 16.43
C LYS A 154 -7.39 6.04 15.73
N LEU A 155 -7.72 6.35 14.47
CA LEU A 155 -8.88 5.79 13.75
C LEU A 155 -9.00 4.26 13.90
N LEU A 156 -7.94 3.51 13.59
CA LEU A 156 -7.96 2.04 13.64
C LEU A 156 -7.96 1.44 15.06
N PHE A 157 -7.74 2.28 16.09
CA PHE A 157 -7.86 1.90 17.50
C PHE A 157 -9.16 2.36 18.15
N LEU A 158 -10.03 3.09 17.44
CA LEU A 158 -11.37 3.36 17.96
C LEU A 158 -12.14 2.04 18.15
N PRO A 159 -12.87 1.84 19.27
CA PRO A 159 -13.57 0.58 19.54
C PRO A 159 -14.48 0.13 18.40
N ALA A 160 -15.24 1.05 17.80
CA ALA A 160 -16.12 0.75 16.66
C ALA A 160 -15.35 0.26 15.42
N MET A 161 -14.14 0.78 15.18
CA MET A 161 -13.29 0.35 14.05
C MET A 161 -12.71 -1.06 14.23
N LYS A 162 -12.76 -1.65 15.42
CA LYS A 162 -12.38 -3.07 15.61
C LYS A 162 -13.38 -4.01 14.91
N ASN A 163 -14.63 -3.60 14.77
CA ASN A 163 -15.65 -4.40 14.11
C ASN A 163 -15.66 -4.22 12.59
N MET A 164 -15.22 -3.07 12.09
CA MET A 164 -15.23 -2.71 10.68
C MET A 164 -13.92 -3.10 9.97
N THR A 165 -13.97 -3.37 8.65
CA THR A 165 -12.73 -3.63 7.87
C THR A 165 -12.24 -2.38 7.14
N MET A 166 -10.95 -2.06 7.22
CA MET A 166 -10.33 -0.97 6.48
C MET A 166 -9.41 -1.50 5.37
N LEU A 167 -9.66 -1.15 4.12
CA LEU A 167 -8.75 -1.45 3.02
C LEU A 167 -7.67 -0.37 2.95
N VAL A 168 -6.40 -0.76 3.04
CA VAL A 168 -5.24 0.16 3.06
C VAL A 168 -4.19 -0.26 2.05
N VAL A 169 -3.29 0.65 1.67
CA VAL A 169 -2.21 0.32 0.72
C VAL A 169 -1.07 -0.49 1.35
N GLU A 170 -0.96 -0.46 2.69
CA GLU A 170 -0.13 -1.33 3.52
C GLU A 170 -0.87 -1.59 4.83
N ALA A 171 -1.12 -2.86 5.17
CA ALA A 171 -1.88 -3.31 6.34
C ALA A 171 -0.97 -3.87 7.45
N SER A 172 -1.50 -3.92 8.66
CA SER A 172 -0.82 -4.50 9.80
C SER A 172 -0.67 -6.02 9.62
N PRO A 173 0.52 -6.57 9.89
CA PRO A 173 0.71 -8.02 9.99
C PRO A 173 0.01 -8.65 11.21
N TRP A 174 -0.31 -7.84 12.22
CA TRP A 174 -0.77 -8.31 13.51
C TRP A 174 -2.27 -8.13 13.74
N ASN A 175 -2.91 -7.16 13.07
CA ASN A 175 -4.32 -6.87 13.28
C ASN A 175 -5.19 -7.45 12.17
N LYS A 176 -6.45 -7.79 12.46
CA LYS A 176 -7.39 -8.38 11.49
C LYS A 176 -8.35 -7.38 10.84
N ASN A 177 -8.44 -6.16 11.39
CA ASN A 177 -9.44 -5.15 11.00
C ASN A 177 -9.01 -4.25 9.83
N ASP A 178 -7.85 -4.51 9.24
CA ASP A 178 -7.39 -3.90 7.99
C ASP A 178 -6.99 -4.97 6.97
N MET A 179 -7.03 -4.67 5.66
CA MET A 179 -6.59 -5.59 4.60
C MET A 179 -5.82 -4.80 3.54
N ALA A 180 -4.68 -5.33 3.08
CA ALA A 180 -3.89 -4.59 2.11
C ALA A 180 -4.39 -4.81 0.69
N ILE A 181 -4.53 -3.70 -0.03
CA ILE A 181 -4.81 -3.64 -1.46
C ILE A 181 -3.61 -2.98 -2.17
N PRO A 182 -3.33 -3.31 -3.44
CA PRO A 182 -2.20 -2.74 -4.18
C PRO A 182 -2.14 -1.22 -4.10
N TYR A 183 -0.94 -0.66 -4.05
CA TYR A 183 -0.78 0.78 -4.28
C TYR A 183 -1.28 1.15 -5.68
N PRO A 184 -1.90 2.33 -5.87
CA PRO A 184 -2.22 2.80 -7.21
C PRO A 184 -0.90 3.05 -7.96
N THR A 185 -0.73 2.38 -9.09
CA THR A 185 0.38 2.59 -10.03
C THR A 185 0.08 3.80 -10.92
N TYR A 186 0.94 4.07 -11.90
CA TYR A 186 0.67 5.10 -12.92
C TYR A 186 -0.23 4.61 -14.06
N PHE A 187 -0.56 3.31 -14.12
CA PHE A 187 -1.31 2.70 -15.22
C PHE A 187 -2.74 2.37 -14.80
N HIS A 188 -3.69 3.02 -15.46
CA HIS A 188 -5.12 2.92 -15.27
C HIS A 188 -5.78 2.61 -16.63
N PRO A 189 -5.91 1.32 -16.99
CA PRO A 189 -6.46 0.93 -18.29
C PRO A 189 -7.93 1.35 -18.40
N ALA A 190 -8.34 1.82 -19.57
CA ALA A 190 -9.74 2.15 -19.85
C ALA A 190 -10.48 1.02 -20.60
N LYS A 191 -9.72 0.10 -21.20
CA LYS A 191 -10.22 -1.02 -22.01
C LYS A 191 -9.32 -2.26 -21.85
N ASP A 192 -9.88 -3.43 -22.11
CA ASP A 192 -9.15 -4.71 -22.02
C ASP A 192 -7.94 -4.78 -22.96
N SER A 193 -7.99 -4.05 -24.09
CA SER A 193 -6.85 -3.97 -25.01
C SER A 193 -5.67 -3.23 -24.39
N ASP A 194 -5.88 -2.20 -23.54
CA ASP A 194 -4.77 -1.49 -22.88
C ASP A 194 -3.94 -2.47 -22.02
N ILE A 195 -4.62 -3.40 -21.34
CA ILE A 195 -3.97 -4.45 -20.54
C ILE A 195 -3.26 -5.46 -21.45
N SER A 196 -3.94 -5.96 -22.47
CA SER A 196 -3.41 -7.01 -23.35
C SER A 196 -2.20 -6.51 -24.13
N ASP A 197 -2.26 -5.29 -24.66
CA ASP A 197 -1.17 -4.64 -25.38
C ASP A 197 0.03 -4.42 -24.46
N TRP A 198 -0.20 -3.95 -23.23
CA TRP A 198 0.86 -3.79 -22.24
C TRP A 198 1.51 -5.11 -21.84
N GLN A 199 0.71 -6.15 -21.58
CA GLN A 199 1.22 -7.49 -21.29
C GLN A 199 2.07 -8.04 -22.43
N ASN A 200 1.60 -7.90 -23.68
CA ASN A 200 2.33 -8.33 -24.87
C ASN A 200 3.67 -7.60 -25.01
N ARG A 201 3.67 -6.28 -24.81
CA ARG A 201 4.91 -5.49 -24.75
C ARG A 201 5.87 -6.03 -23.68
N MET A 202 5.39 -6.28 -22.45
CA MET A 202 6.25 -6.77 -21.37
C MET A 202 6.87 -8.16 -21.64
N ARG A 203 6.23 -8.98 -22.48
CA ARG A 203 6.75 -10.30 -22.91
C ARG A 203 7.90 -10.19 -23.90
N THR A 204 7.91 -9.15 -24.76
CA THR A 204 8.85 -9.05 -25.88
C THR A 204 10.05 -8.14 -25.61
N LEU A 205 10.01 -7.34 -24.55
CA LEU A 205 11.11 -6.42 -24.23
C LEU A 205 12.42 -7.15 -23.90
N ASN A 206 13.52 -6.64 -24.46
CA ASN A 206 14.85 -7.03 -24.07
C ASN A 206 15.21 -6.47 -22.68
N ARG A 207 15.86 -7.28 -21.85
CA ARG A 207 16.21 -6.94 -20.46
C ARG A 207 17.71 -7.09 -20.25
N PRO A 208 18.51 -6.06 -20.58
CA PRO A 208 19.98 -6.15 -20.52
C PRO A 208 20.53 -6.23 -19.09
N TYR A 209 19.76 -5.80 -18.08
CA TYR A 209 20.19 -5.83 -16.69
C TYR A 209 19.62 -7.04 -15.96
N LEU A 210 20.49 -7.75 -15.22
CA LEU A 210 20.07 -8.86 -14.37
C LEU A 210 19.19 -8.33 -13.23
N PHE A 211 19.59 -7.25 -12.57
CA PHE A 211 18.79 -6.69 -11.50
C PHE A 211 18.89 -5.16 -11.44
N SER A 212 17.91 -4.53 -10.79
CA SER A 212 17.94 -3.09 -10.55
C SER A 212 17.41 -2.68 -9.20
N PHE A 213 17.83 -1.50 -8.77
CA PHE A 213 17.34 -0.86 -7.56
C PHE A 213 17.10 0.64 -7.79
N ALA A 214 15.93 1.12 -7.41
CA ALA A 214 15.65 2.55 -7.26
C ALA A 214 15.60 2.89 -5.77
N GLY A 215 16.53 3.71 -5.30
CA GLY A 215 16.57 4.06 -3.90
C GLY A 215 17.66 5.01 -3.46
N ALA A 216 17.61 5.32 -2.18
CA ALA A 216 18.61 6.09 -1.46
C ALA A 216 18.96 5.36 -0.16
N PRO A 217 20.16 5.59 0.40
CA PRO A 217 20.54 5.01 1.69
C PRO A 217 19.67 5.58 2.82
N ARG A 218 19.62 4.86 3.94
CA ARG A 218 18.92 5.28 5.16
C ARG A 218 19.89 5.25 6.35
N PRO A 219 20.83 6.22 6.44
CA PRO A 219 21.88 6.20 7.47
C PRO A 219 21.33 6.31 8.90
N GLY A 220 20.11 6.83 9.08
CA GLY A 220 19.43 6.89 10.37
C GLY A 220 18.67 5.62 10.78
N ILE A 221 18.72 4.55 9.98
CA ILE A 221 18.01 3.28 10.25
C ILE A 221 19.03 2.15 10.17
N PRO A 222 19.65 1.74 11.29
CA PRO A 222 20.72 0.72 11.30
C PRO A 222 20.28 -0.64 10.76
N THR A 223 18.97 -0.94 10.80
CA THR A 223 18.40 -2.18 10.28
C THR A 223 18.22 -2.18 8.76
N SER A 224 18.31 -1.01 8.10
CA SER A 224 18.08 -0.90 6.65
C SER A 224 19.25 -1.45 5.84
N ILE A 225 18.97 -2.40 4.96
CA ILE A 225 19.94 -2.97 4.00
C ILE A 225 20.12 -2.13 2.73
N ARG A 226 19.43 -0.99 2.58
CA ARG A 226 19.43 -0.20 1.34
C ARG A 226 20.83 0.27 0.92
N GLY A 227 21.69 0.63 1.88
CA GLY A 227 23.08 1.01 1.60
C GLY A 227 23.86 -0.15 0.98
N GLN A 228 23.81 -1.33 1.61
CA GLN A 228 24.48 -2.54 1.11
C GLN A 228 23.97 -2.97 -0.28
N ILE A 229 22.66 -2.87 -0.53
CA ILE A 229 22.09 -3.10 -1.88
C ILE A 229 22.69 -2.13 -2.89
N MET A 230 22.78 -0.84 -2.55
CA MET A 230 23.36 0.17 -3.45
C MET A 230 24.83 -0.10 -3.72
N ASP A 231 25.61 -0.51 -2.70
CA ASP A 231 27.02 -0.85 -2.85
C ASP A 231 27.19 -2.06 -3.79
N GLN A 232 26.37 -3.11 -3.64
CA GLN A 232 26.37 -4.25 -4.57
C GLN A 232 25.98 -3.82 -6.00
N CYS A 233 25.00 -2.92 -6.16
CA CYS A 233 24.63 -2.41 -7.48
C CYS A 233 25.76 -1.60 -8.14
N LYS A 234 26.46 -0.75 -7.36
CA LYS A 234 27.59 0.07 -7.87
C LYS A 234 28.78 -0.78 -8.31
N ASN A 235 28.97 -1.93 -7.66
CA ASN A 235 30.08 -2.84 -7.94
C ASN A 235 29.74 -3.92 -8.99
N SER A 236 28.51 -3.96 -9.51
CA SER A 236 28.06 -4.96 -10.48
C SER A 236 27.90 -4.36 -11.88
N LYS A 237 28.40 -5.08 -12.90
CA LYS A 237 28.23 -4.70 -14.31
C LYS A 237 26.85 -5.07 -14.88
N VAL A 238 26.13 -5.96 -14.20
CA VAL A 238 24.81 -6.45 -14.62
C VAL A 238 23.67 -5.83 -13.79
N ALA A 239 24.00 -4.93 -12.87
CA ALA A 239 23.05 -4.16 -12.08
C ALA A 239 22.77 -2.78 -12.69
N LYS A 240 21.56 -2.28 -12.50
CA LYS A 240 21.19 -0.89 -12.76
C LYS A 240 20.72 -0.19 -11.49
N LEU A 241 21.38 0.91 -11.15
CA LEU A 241 21.04 1.72 -9.99
C LEU A 241 20.43 3.05 -10.42
N LEU A 242 19.30 3.42 -9.80
CA LEU A 242 18.73 4.75 -9.87
C LEU A 242 18.75 5.39 -8.48
N GLU A 243 19.66 6.33 -8.27
CA GLU A 243 19.85 6.99 -6.97
C GLU A 243 18.78 8.05 -6.72
N CYS A 244 18.11 7.94 -5.58
CA CYS A 244 17.04 8.83 -5.19
C CYS A 244 17.54 9.99 -4.31
N ASP A 245 18.41 10.84 -4.84
CA ASP A 245 19.04 11.93 -4.06
C ASP A 245 18.08 13.09 -3.71
N LEU A 246 18.50 13.90 -2.74
CA LEU A 246 17.82 15.13 -2.31
C LEU A 246 17.98 16.23 -3.39
N GLY A 247 17.23 16.13 -4.49
CA GLY A 247 17.26 17.08 -5.62
C GLY A 247 16.17 16.79 -6.66
N GLU A 248 16.40 17.14 -7.93
CA GLU A 248 15.61 16.59 -9.06
C GLU A 248 15.95 15.11 -9.24
N SER A 249 15.51 14.28 -8.29
CA SER A 249 15.73 12.85 -8.35
C SER A 249 14.99 12.26 -9.55
N LYS A 250 15.70 11.46 -10.34
CA LYS A 250 15.09 10.62 -11.38
C LYS A 250 14.04 9.65 -10.81
N CYS A 251 14.06 9.36 -9.51
CA CYS A 251 13.02 8.57 -8.85
C CYS A 251 11.66 9.28 -8.76
N HIS A 252 11.62 10.59 -9.02
CA HIS A 252 10.38 11.35 -9.18
C HIS A 252 9.88 11.36 -10.63
N SER A 253 10.64 10.82 -11.58
CA SER A 253 10.19 10.64 -12.96
C SER A 253 9.53 9.26 -13.12
N PRO A 254 8.23 9.20 -13.41
CA PRO A 254 7.55 7.93 -13.72
C PRO A 254 8.21 7.20 -14.88
N SER A 255 8.69 7.92 -15.91
CA SER A 255 9.28 7.32 -17.10
C SER A 255 10.65 6.72 -16.81
N ALA A 256 11.50 7.40 -16.03
CA ALA A 256 12.81 6.88 -15.65
C ALA A 256 12.71 5.58 -14.84
N ILE A 257 11.78 5.52 -13.88
CA ILE A 257 11.51 4.33 -13.06
C ILE A 257 10.97 3.19 -13.93
N MET A 258 9.94 3.47 -14.72
CA MET A 258 9.28 2.46 -15.55
C MET A 258 10.22 1.92 -16.64
N ASN A 259 11.08 2.76 -17.22
CA ASN A 259 12.10 2.31 -18.17
C ASN A 259 13.14 1.40 -17.52
N MET A 260 13.66 1.78 -16.34
CA MET A 260 14.62 0.93 -15.61
C MET A 260 14.02 -0.46 -15.31
N PHE A 261 12.77 -0.52 -14.85
CA PHE A 261 12.13 -1.81 -14.57
C PHE A 261 11.84 -2.62 -15.84
N GLN A 262 11.50 -1.97 -16.96
CA GLN A 262 11.32 -2.62 -18.26
C GLN A 262 12.61 -3.29 -18.77
N GLU A 263 13.77 -2.70 -18.48
CA GLU A 263 15.09 -3.21 -18.89
C GLU A 263 15.70 -4.23 -17.90
N SER A 264 15.05 -4.51 -16.77
CA SER A 264 15.59 -5.37 -15.71
C SER A 264 14.89 -6.73 -15.65
N VAL A 265 15.65 -7.80 -15.38
CA VAL A 265 15.09 -9.13 -15.11
C VAL A 265 14.46 -9.20 -13.72
N PHE A 266 15.21 -8.76 -12.71
CA PHE A 266 14.83 -8.73 -11.30
C PHE A 266 14.82 -7.30 -10.75
N CYS A 267 13.90 -6.98 -9.84
CA CYS A 267 13.79 -5.65 -9.25
C CYS A 267 13.84 -5.75 -7.73
N LEU A 268 14.84 -5.10 -7.13
CA LEU A 268 15.09 -5.16 -5.70
C LEU A 268 14.08 -4.28 -4.94
N GLN A 269 13.31 -4.89 -4.05
CA GLN A 269 12.26 -4.25 -3.27
C GLN A 269 12.50 -4.42 -1.76
N PRO A 270 13.57 -3.81 -1.20
CA PRO A 270 13.77 -3.76 0.24
C PRO A 270 12.71 -2.89 0.91
N GLN A 271 12.60 -3.00 2.24
CA GLN A 271 11.74 -2.12 3.04
C GLN A 271 12.12 -0.64 2.87
N GLY A 272 11.12 0.23 3.08
CA GLY A 272 11.26 1.68 3.10
C GLY A 272 11.27 2.20 4.54
N ASP A 273 10.50 3.25 4.78
CA ASP A 273 10.12 3.66 6.14
C ASP A 273 9.11 2.67 6.77
N SER A 274 8.48 1.86 5.92
CA SER A 274 7.51 0.81 6.25
C SER A 274 7.77 -0.42 5.37
N TYR A 275 6.92 -1.46 5.47
CA TYR A 275 7.18 -2.75 4.83
C TYR A 275 7.14 -2.71 3.30
N THR A 276 6.21 -1.94 2.71
CA THR A 276 5.93 -1.97 1.27
C THR A 276 5.99 -0.57 0.66
N ARG A 277 6.19 -0.51 -0.66
CA ARG A 277 6.22 0.73 -1.45
C ARG A 277 5.47 0.50 -2.76
N ARG A 278 4.91 1.56 -3.35
CA ARG A 278 4.32 1.52 -4.72
C ARG A 278 5.28 0.89 -5.75
N SER A 279 6.59 1.09 -5.56
CA SER A 279 7.64 0.54 -6.42
C SER A 279 7.56 -0.99 -6.63
N LEU A 280 7.04 -1.75 -5.66
CA LEU A 280 6.77 -3.18 -5.84
C LEU A 280 5.81 -3.40 -7.02
N PHE A 281 4.67 -2.72 -7.00
CA PHE A 281 3.63 -2.82 -8.02
C PHE A 281 4.08 -2.24 -9.36
N ASP A 282 4.80 -1.11 -9.36
CA ASP A 282 5.38 -0.54 -10.58
C ASP A 282 6.38 -1.51 -11.25
N SER A 283 7.17 -2.24 -10.45
CA SER A 283 8.12 -3.24 -10.98
C SER A 283 7.41 -4.46 -11.57
N MET A 284 6.34 -4.94 -10.92
CA MET A 284 5.52 -6.03 -11.45
C MET A 284 4.77 -5.61 -12.71
N LEU A 285 4.27 -4.38 -12.75
CA LEU A 285 3.65 -3.77 -13.94
C LEU A 285 4.63 -3.76 -15.12
N ALA A 286 5.92 -3.52 -14.89
CA ALA A 286 6.97 -3.56 -15.89
C ALA A 286 7.43 -4.99 -16.26
N GLY A 287 6.77 -6.05 -15.76
CA GLY A 287 7.18 -7.44 -15.97
C GLY A 287 8.50 -7.83 -15.28
N CYS A 288 8.99 -7.00 -14.37
CA CYS A 288 10.20 -7.26 -13.60
C CYS A 288 9.87 -8.16 -12.41
N ILE A 289 10.69 -9.19 -12.16
CA ILE A 289 10.44 -10.15 -11.07
C ILE A 289 10.87 -9.49 -9.75
N PRO A 290 9.96 -9.25 -8.79
CA PRO A 290 10.33 -8.63 -7.53
C PRO A 290 11.23 -9.55 -6.70
N VAL A 291 12.31 -8.98 -6.17
CA VAL A 291 13.16 -9.57 -5.13
C VAL A 291 12.79 -8.89 -3.82
N LEU A 292 12.17 -9.65 -2.93
CA LEU A 292 11.66 -9.16 -1.65
C LEU A 292 12.58 -9.60 -0.53
N PHE A 293 12.80 -8.70 0.43
CA PHE A 293 13.73 -8.94 1.52
C PHE A 293 13.07 -9.24 2.86
N HIS A 294 11.77 -8.95 2.95
CA HIS A 294 10.97 -9.21 4.12
C HIS A 294 9.58 -9.75 3.72
N PRO A 295 9.03 -10.77 4.40
CA PRO A 295 7.71 -11.31 4.07
C PRO A 295 6.62 -10.23 4.17
N GLY A 296 6.76 -9.33 5.13
CA GLY A 296 5.87 -8.16 5.34
C GLY A 296 5.67 -7.30 4.10
N SER A 297 6.65 -7.25 3.18
CA SER A 297 6.57 -6.44 1.96
C SER A 297 5.56 -6.96 0.94
N ALA A 298 5.14 -8.23 1.01
CA ALA A 298 4.11 -8.73 0.10
C ALA A 298 3.30 -9.94 0.59
N TYR A 299 3.98 -10.99 1.07
CA TYR A 299 3.44 -12.35 1.22
C TYR A 299 2.32 -12.51 2.23
N ALA A 300 2.59 -12.10 3.45
CA ALA A 300 2.34 -10.73 3.78
C ALA A 300 0.90 -10.25 3.48
N GLN A 301 0.79 -8.98 3.18
CA GLN A 301 -0.47 -8.26 3.29
C GLN A 301 -1.41 -8.39 2.08
N TYR A 302 -0.90 -8.73 0.89
CA TYR A 302 -1.68 -8.71 -0.36
C TYR A 302 -2.27 -10.08 -0.72
N ILE A 303 -2.74 -10.83 0.28
CA ILE A 303 -3.23 -12.22 0.12
C ILE A 303 -4.39 -12.37 -0.87
N TRP A 304 -5.14 -11.30 -1.13
CA TRP A 304 -6.23 -11.30 -2.12
C TRP A 304 -5.73 -11.10 -3.56
N HIS A 305 -4.59 -10.43 -3.73
CA HIS A 305 -4.09 -9.99 -5.03
C HIS A 305 -2.90 -10.80 -5.53
N LEU A 306 -2.14 -11.41 -4.61
CA LEU A 306 -0.95 -12.18 -4.92
C LEU A 306 -1.15 -13.68 -4.62
N PRO A 307 -0.56 -14.58 -5.42
CA PRO A 307 -0.62 -16.01 -5.17
C PRO A 307 0.03 -16.40 -3.82
N LYS A 308 -0.58 -17.32 -3.06
CA LYS A 308 0.02 -17.86 -1.82
C LYS A 308 1.42 -18.45 -2.04
N ASN A 309 1.65 -19.12 -3.17
CA ASN A 309 2.98 -19.63 -3.52
C ASN A 309 3.85 -18.52 -4.13
N TYR A 310 4.57 -17.79 -3.26
CA TYR A 310 5.39 -16.64 -3.65
C TYR A 310 6.51 -17.00 -4.63
N THR A 311 7.08 -18.20 -4.54
CA THR A 311 8.17 -18.65 -5.42
C THR A 311 7.80 -18.73 -6.90
N THR A 312 6.51 -18.59 -7.22
CA THR A 312 5.99 -18.55 -8.60
C THR A 312 6.09 -17.17 -9.24
N TYR A 313 6.25 -16.09 -8.47
CA TYR A 313 6.26 -14.72 -8.99
C TYR A 313 7.36 -13.83 -8.40
N SER A 314 8.05 -14.26 -7.34
CA SER A 314 9.09 -13.47 -6.68
C SER A 314 10.29 -14.32 -6.27
N VAL A 315 11.38 -13.63 -5.94
CA VAL A 315 12.54 -14.18 -5.23
C VAL A 315 12.55 -13.60 -3.81
N PHE A 316 12.93 -14.42 -2.84
CA PHE A 316 13.09 -13.98 -1.45
C PHE A 316 14.56 -14.11 -1.03
N ILE A 317 15.13 -13.06 -0.46
CA ILE A 317 16.47 -13.02 0.13
C ILE A 317 16.34 -12.35 1.48
N ALA A 318 16.56 -13.05 2.59
CA ALA A 318 16.32 -12.45 3.90
C ALA A 318 17.22 -11.24 4.15
N GLU A 319 16.70 -10.20 4.81
CA GLU A 319 17.49 -9.00 5.15
C GLU A 319 18.76 -9.34 5.95
N ASP A 320 18.70 -10.35 6.82
CA ASP A 320 19.85 -10.81 7.60
C ASP A 320 20.95 -11.48 6.76
N ASP A 321 20.62 -12.09 5.63
CA ASP A 321 21.63 -12.63 4.71
C ASP A 321 22.43 -11.50 4.07
N ILE A 322 21.80 -10.36 3.79
CA ILE A 322 22.49 -9.15 3.29
C ILE A 322 23.24 -8.45 4.44
N ARG A 323 22.55 -8.22 5.55
CA ARG A 323 23.04 -7.41 6.67
C ARG A 323 24.19 -8.07 7.43
N LYS A 324 24.05 -9.35 7.77
CA LYS A 324 24.95 -10.07 8.68
C LYS A 324 25.88 -11.04 7.94
N ARG A 325 25.42 -11.63 6.84
CA ARG A 325 26.18 -12.67 6.10
C ARG A 325 26.81 -12.18 4.81
N ASN A 326 26.58 -10.90 4.44
CA ASN A 326 27.12 -10.27 3.24
C ASN A 326 26.85 -11.08 1.96
N ALA A 327 25.67 -11.68 1.85
CA ALA A 327 25.29 -12.49 0.69
C ALA A 327 25.28 -11.66 -0.60
N SER A 328 25.81 -12.23 -1.68
CA SER A 328 25.82 -11.63 -3.01
C SER A 328 24.46 -11.80 -3.68
N ILE A 329 23.76 -10.70 -3.92
CA ILE A 329 22.46 -10.69 -4.62
C ILE A 329 22.65 -11.18 -6.05
N GLU A 330 23.73 -10.76 -6.72
CA GLU A 330 24.04 -11.19 -8.08
C GLU A 330 24.20 -12.71 -8.18
N GLU A 331 24.99 -13.32 -7.29
CA GLU A 331 25.20 -14.77 -7.28
C GLU A 331 23.90 -15.55 -7.04
N VAL A 332 23.09 -15.11 -6.07
CA VAL A 332 21.79 -15.72 -5.78
C VAL A 332 20.86 -15.68 -7.00
N LEU A 333 20.83 -14.55 -7.71
CA LEU A 333 19.97 -14.40 -8.88
C LEU A 333 20.47 -15.17 -10.11
N LEU A 334 21.80 -15.29 -10.29
CA LEU A 334 22.41 -16.08 -11.36
C LEU A 334 22.17 -17.59 -11.21
N GLN A 335 21.99 -18.07 -9.98
CA GLN A 335 21.66 -19.48 -9.72
C GLN A 335 20.25 -19.88 -10.16
N ILE A 336 19.38 -18.91 -10.47
CA ILE A 336 18.00 -19.20 -10.90
C ILE A 336 17.99 -19.59 -12.38
N PRO A 337 17.55 -20.82 -12.73
CA PRO A 337 17.56 -21.26 -14.13
C PRO A 337 16.69 -20.36 -15.01
N GLU A 338 17.14 -20.06 -16.23
CA GLU A 338 16.44 -19.19 -17.18
C GLU A 338 14.99 -19.63 -17.43
N LYS A 339 14.76 -20.95 -17.51
CA LYS A 339 13.41 -21.52 -17.64
C LYS A 339 12.49 -21.13 -16.48
N ARG A 340 13.03 -21.06 -15.26
CA ARG A 340 12.30 -20.60 -14.06
C ARG A 340 12.07 -19.09 -14.11
N VAL A 341 13.07 -18.30 -14.52
CA VAL A 341 12.93 -16.85 -14.74
C VAL A 341 11.79 -16.55 -15.73
N LYS A 342 11.75 -17.21 -16.89
CA LYS A 342 10.68 -17.05 -17.89
C LYS A 342 9.30 -17.34 -17.31
N LYS A 343 9.16 -18.42 -16.52
CA LYS A 343 7.90 -18.77 -15.84
C LYS A 343 7.49 -17.73 -14.80
N MET A 344 8.42 -17.25 -13.98
CA MET A 344 8.15 -16.21 -12.98
C MET A 344 7.72 -14.90 -13.65
N ARG A 345 8.41 -14.49 -14.72
CA ARG A 345 8.04 -13.31 -15.50
C ARG A 345 6.64 -13.43 -16.10
N GLU A 346 6.31 -14.55 -16.74
CA GLU A 346 4.96 -14.75 -17.28
C GLU A 346 3.91 -14.72 -16.17
N LYS A 347 4.22 -15.25 -14.99
CA LYS A 347 3.32 -15.16 -13.83
C LYS A 347 3.12 -13.70 -13.38
N VAL A 348 4.18 -12.91 -13.29
CA VAL A 348 4.12 -11.47 -12.96
C VAL A 348 3.28 -10.71 -14.00
N ILE A 349 3.52 -10.93 -15.29
CA ILE A 349 2.77 -10.28 -16.37
C ILE A 349 1.27 -10.62 -16.31
N LYS A 350 0.93 -11.89 -16.05
CA LYS A 350 -0.47 -12.32 -15.88
C LYS A 350 -1.17 -11.71 -14.67
N LEU A 351 -0.42 -11.29 -13.65
CA LEU A 351 -0.99 -10.65 -12.44
C LEU A 351 -1.34 -9.18 -12.66
N ILE A 352 -0.78 -8.51 -13.68
CA ILE A 352 -0.99 -7.07 -13.96
C ILE A 352 -2.44 -6.59 -13.77
N PRO A 353 -3.48 -7.21 -14.39
CA PRO A 353 -4.86 -6.75 -14.20
C PRO A 353 -5.26 -6.66 -12.73
N ASN A 354 -4.94 -7.68 -11.93
CA ASN A 354 -5.31 -7.77 -10.51
C ASN A 354 -4.54 -6.78 -9.60
N LEU A 355 -3.54 -6.07 -10.14
CA LEU A 355 -2.66 -5.15 -9.41
C LEU A 355 -2.87 -3.68 -9.79
N VAL A 356 -3.63 -3.41 -10.86
CA VAL A 356 -3.92 -2.04 -11.32
C VAL A 356 -5.39 -1.71 -11.13
N TYR A 357 -5.71 -0.42 -11.15
CA TYR A 357 -7.07 0.07 -11.03
C TYR A 357 -7.50 0.66 -12.37
N ALA A 358 -8.51 0.09 -13.02
CA ALA A 358 -9.05 0.63 -14.27
C ALA A 358 -9.57 2.07 -14.08
N ASP A 359 -9.53 2.85 -15.16
CA ASP A 359 -9.97 4.23 -15.20
C ASP A 359 -11.45 4.33 -14.73
N PRO A 360 -11.76 5.11 -13.67
CA PRO A 360 -13.13 5.20 -13.13
C PRO A 360 -14.18 5.74 -14.09
N ARG A 361 -13.79 6.27 -15.25
CA ARG A 361 -14.69 6.71 -16.33
C ARG A 361 -15.11 5.57 -17.27
N SER A 362 -14.58 4.37 -17.05
CA SER A 362 -14.74 3.21 -17.92
C SER A 362 -14.93 1.93 -17.09
N LYS A 363 -15.20 0.82 -17.78
CA LYS A 363 -15.33 -0.51 -17.17
C LYS A 363 -14.65 -1.54 -18.06
N LEU A 364 -13.82 -2.39 -17.45
CA LEU A 364 -13.23 -3.54 -18.11
C LEU A 364 -14.26 -4.67 -18.23
N GLY A 365 -14.22 -5.41 -19.34
CA GLY A 365 -15.16 -6.49 -19.62
C GLY A 365 -14.56 -7.87 -19.36
N GLY A 366 -13.33 -8.09 -19.83
CA GLY A 366 -12.64 -9.38 -19.79
C GLY A 366 -11.71 -9.57 -18.59
N PHE A 367 -11.24 -8.47 -17.98
CA PHE A 367 -10.34 -8.52 -16.82
C PHE A 367 -11.02 -8.02 -15.55
N LYS A 368 -10.66 -8.67 -14.42
CA LYS A 368 -10.94 -8.16 -13.08
C LYS A 368 -9.74 -7.40 -12.59
N ASP A 369 -9.96 -6.16 -12.18
CA ASP A 369 -8.86 -5.33 -11.71
C ASP A 369 -8.70 -5.38 -10.18
N ALA A 370 -7.77 -4.60 -9.62
CA ALA A 370 -7.55 -4.56 -8.18
C ALA A 370 -8.79 -4.09 -7.40
N PHE A 371 -9.63 -3.22 -7.97
CA PHE A 371 -10.90 -2.86 -7.34
C PHE A 371 -11.85 -4.06 -7.28
N ASP A 372 -12.04 -4.76 -8.40
CA ASP A 372 -12.96 -5.90 -8.49
C ASP A 372 -12.55 -7.04 -7.55
N VAL A 373 -11.23 -7.33 -7.49
CA VAL A 373 -10.67 -8.34 -6.59
C VAL A 373 -10.91 -7.97 -5.13
N ALA A 374 -10.66 -6.72 -4.73
CA ALA A 374 -10.85 -6.26 -3.36
C ALA A 374 -12.32 -6.30 -2.94
N VAL A 375 -13.22 -5.80 -3.79
CA VAL A 375 -14.67 -5.80 -3.59
C VAL A 375 -15.21 -7.24 -3.45
N GLN A 376 -14.84 -8.12 -4.37
CA GLN A 376 -15.29 -9.51 -4.34
C GLN A 376 -14.77 -10.23 -3.08
N SER A 377 -13.51 -9.99 -2.70
CA SER A 377 -12.91 -10.60 -1.52
C SER A 377 -13.55 -10.09 -0.22
N MET A 378 -13.91 -8.80 -0.16
CA MET A 378 -14.63 -8.22 0.97
C MET A 378 -16.03 -8.83 1.13
N ILE A 379 -16.78 -8.98 0.03
CA ILE A 379 -18.09 -9.65 0.03
C ILE A 379 -17.94 -11.10 0.51
N GLY A 380 -16.94 -11.83 0.00
CA GLY A 380 -16.67 -13.21 0.43
C GLY A 380 -16.32 -13.32 1.91
N LYS A 381 -15.51 -12.39 2.43
CA LYS A 381 -15.17 -12.30 3.86
C LYS A 381 -16.42 -12.09 4.73
N ILE A 382 -17.32 -11.19 4.33
CA ILE A 382 -18.56 -10.92 5.08
C ILE A 382 -19.53 -12.09 4.98
N ALA A 383 -19.68 -12.69 3.79
CA ALA A 383 -20.52 -13.86 3.60
C ALA A 383 -20.08 -15.03 4.48
N LYS A 384 -18.77 -15.30 4.56
CA LYS A 384 -18.21 -16.30 5.47
C LYS A 384 -18.54 -16.00 6.92
N LEU A 385 -18.37 -14.74 7.35
CA LEU A 385 -18.71 -14.33 8.72
C LEU A 385 -20.19 -14.56 9.04
N ARG A 386 -21.10 -14.23 8.12
CA ARG A 386 -22.54 -14.49 8.27
C ARG A 386 -22.83 -15.98 8.45
N MET A 387 -22.20 -16.83 7.65
CA MET A 387 -22.33 -18.29 7.79
C MET A 387 -21.79 -18.79 9.13
N ASP A 388 -20.62 -18.31 9.56
CA ASP A 388 -20.02 -18.71 10.84
C ASP A 388 -20.89 -18.26 12.04
N LEU A 389 -21.55 -17.11 11.96
CA LEU A 389 -22.53 -16.65 12.95
C LEU A 389 -23.78 -17.54 12.98
N LEU A 390 -24.32 -17.90 11.81
CA LEU A 390 -25.50 -18.77 11.71
C LEU A 390 -25.23 -20.19 12.21
N GLU A 391 -24.03 -20.70 11.96
CA GLU A 391 -23.62 -22.04 12.39
C GLU A 391 -23.08 -22.07 13.84
N GLY A 392 -23.12 -20.93 14.56
CA GLY A 392 -22.61 -20.83 15.94
C GLY A 392 -21.10 -21.06 16.05
N ARG A 393 -20.35 -20.96 14.94
CA ARG A 393 -18.89 -21.13 14.89
C ARG A 393 -18.12 -19.84 15.18
N TYR A 394 -18.82 -18.72 15.29
CA TYR A 394 -18.20 -17.44 15.60
C TYR A 394 -17.85 -17.35 17.09
N ILE A 395 -16.55 -17.46 17.38
CA ILE A 395 -16.00 -17.16 18.69
C ILE A 395 -15.68 -15.66 18.70
N VAL A 396 -16.28 -14.93 19.66
CA VAL A 396 -15.92 -13.54 19.90
C VAL A 396 -14.52 -13.53 20.50
N ASP A 397 -13.53 -13.06 19.74
CA ASP A 397 -12.20 -12.73 20.27
C ASP A 397 -12.38 -11.52 21.22
N TYR A 398 -12.64 -11.79 22.50
CA TYR A 398 -12.81 -10.76 23.55
C TYR A 398 -11.48 -10.18 24.05
N GLU A 399 -10.35 -10.64 23.54
CA GLU A 399 -9.04 -10.23 24.03
C GLU A 399 -8.49 -9.09 23.17
N ASP A 400 -8.60 -7.88 23.75
CA ASP A 400 -7.85 -6.69 23.36
C ASP A 400 -6.38 -6.89 23.70
N ASP A 401 -5.75 -7.69 22.88
CA ASP A 401 -4.34 -7.94 22.97
C ASP A 401 -3.62 -6.84 22.20
N GLY A 402 -3.13 -5.84 22.93
CA GLY A 402 -2.18 -4.88 22.41
C GLY A 402 -1.08 -5.57 21.59
N GLU A 403 -0.47 -4.85 20.64
CA GLU A 403 0.50 -5.40 19.70
C GLU A 403 1.53 -6.34 20.38
N GLY A 404 1.36 -7.65 20.15
CA GLY A 404 2.32 -8.68 20.56
C GLY A 404 1.87 -9.69 21.63
N SER A 405 0.58 -9.89 21.90
CA SER A 405 0.18 -11.12 22.62
C SER A 405 0.37 -12.36 21.73
N GLU A 406 0.65 -13.50 22.37
CA GLU A 406 0.81 -14.81 21.71
C GLU A 406 -0.47 -15.36 21.05
N GLN A 407 -1.63 -14.73 21.28
CA GLN A 407 -2.95 -15.25 20.87
C GLN A 407 -3.66 -14.45 19.77
N SER A 408 -3.11 -13.31 19.34
CA SER A 408 -3.54 -12.65 18.11
C SER A 408 -3.38 -13.59 16.91
N THR A 409 -4.49 -14.11 16.38
CA THR A 409 -4.51 -15.05 15.25
C THR A 409 -3.95 -14.32 14.03
N ARG A 410 -2.64 -14.49 13.80
CA ARG A 410 -1.84 -13.64 12.91
C ARG A 410 -2.35 -13.84 11.48
N LYS A 411 -2.50 -12.77 10.69
CA LYS A 411 -2.92 -12.89 9.27
C LYS A 411 -2.05 -13.87 8.47
N TRP A 412 -0.80 -14.09 8.89
CA TRP A 412 0.17 -14.99 8.25
C TRP A 412 0.01 -16.45 8.62
N GLU A 413 -0.78 -16.80 9.64
CA GLU A 413 -1.01 -18.20 10.00
C GLU A 413 -1.71 -18.97 8.87
N GLY A 414 -2.51 -18.30 8.04
CA GLY A 414 -3.09 -18.89 6.83
C GLY A 414 -2.08 -19.14 5.70
N LEU A 415 -0.87 -18.58 5.77
CA LEU A 415 0.21 -18.77 4.79
C LEU A 415 1.11 -19.97 5.11
N ARG A 416 0.86 -20.68 6.22
CA ARG A 416 1.56 -21.91 6.60
C ARG A 416 1.59 -22.88 5.41
N ARG A 417 2.80 -23.33 5.07
CA ARG A 417 3.07 -24.48 4.22
C ARG A 417 3.33 -25.63 5.18
N ASP A 418 2.50 -26.67 5.11
CA ASP A 418 2.74 -27.96 5.77
C ASP A 418 3.15 -27.91 7.26
N GLY A 419 2.57 -26.98 8.03
CA GLY A 419 2.79 -26.88 9.48
C GLY A 419 4.10 -26.22 9.93
N GLU A 420 4.98 -25.77 9.02
CA GLU A 420 6.22 -25.09 9.39
C GLU A 420 6.00 -23.59 9.70
N ARG A 421 6.59 -23.12 10.81
CA ARG A 421 6.56 -21.73 11.31
C ARG A 421 7.49 -20.80 10.50
N THR A 422 7.33 -20.76 9.17
CA THR A 422 8.33 -20.18 8.25
C THR A 422 8.55 -18.66 8.36
N TRP A 423 7.63 -17.92 8.98
CA TRP A 423 7.71 -16.44 9.03
C TRP A 423 7.70 -15.86 10.44
N ASP A 424 7.58 -16.69 11.47
CA ASP A 424 7.42 -16.19 12.84
C ASP A 424 8.63 -15.36 13.29
N GLU A 425 9.85 -15.73 12.88
CA GLU A 425 11.07 -14.98 13.21
C GLU A 425 11.07 -13.54 12.66
N PHE A 426 10.40 -13.29 11.53
CA PHE A 426 10.34 -11.96 10.90
C PHE A 426 9.35 -11.01 11.59
N PHE A 427 8.42 -11.55 12.37
CA PHE A 427 7.38 -10.78 13.06
C PHE A 427 7.44 -10.93 14.60
N SER A 428 8.44 -11.65 15.11
CA SER A 428 8.70 -11.79 16.54
C SER A 428 9.60 -10.66 17.03
N LYS A 429 9.33 -10.15 18.23
CA LYS A 429 10.25 -9.22 18.90
C LYS A 429 11.58 -9.97 19.19
N PRO A 430 12.75 -9.37 18.96
CA PRO A 430 14.04 -9.98 19.32
C PRO A 430 14.05 -10.35 20.82
N LYS A 431 14.46 -11.58 21.15
CA LYS A 431 14.51 -12.06 22.54
C LYS A 431 15.65 -11.46 23.38
N ASP A 432 16.63 -10.81 22.74
CA ASP A 432 17.84 -10.30 23.39
C ASP A 432 17.93 -8.76 23.37
N GLU A 433 16.84 -8.06 23.71
CA GLU A 433 16.89 -6.62 24.08
C GLU A 433 15.99 -6.29 25.29
N VAL A 434 15.54 -7.29 26.04
CA VAL A 434 14.61 -7.11 27.19
C VAL A 434 15.29 -6.48 28.42
N SER A 435 16.57 -6.08 28.34
CA SER A 435 17.24 -5.33 29.41
C SER A 435 17.77 -3.95 29.03
N ALA A 436 17.41 -3.38 27.87
CA ALA A 436 17.86 -2.02 27.51
C ALA A 436 16.91 -1.15 26.66
N THR A 437 15.76 -1.64 26.19
CA THR A 437 14.90 -0.86 25.27
C THR A 437 13.57 -0.38 25.84
N SER A 438 13.40 -0.36 27.17
CA SER A 438 12.28 0.36 27.83
C SER A 438 12.58 1.84 28.12
N GLN A 439 13.77 2.34 27.79
CA GLN A 439 14.15 3.75 27.93
C GLN A 439 15.19 4.12 26.86
N THR A 440 14.80 4.49 25.64
CA THR A 440 15.67 5.30 24.72
C THR A 440 15.06 5.72 23.37
N ASN A 441 13.80 5.43 23.04
CA ASN A 441 13.16 6.05 21.87
C ASN A 441 12.42 7.37 22.19
N ALA A 442 12.95 8.13 23.14
CA ALA A 442 12.45 9.43 23.55
C ALA A 442 13.59 10.40 23.95
N SER A 443 14.64 10.53 23.14
CA SER A 443 15.58 11.66 23.23
C SER A 443 16.49 11.73 22.01
N GLY A 444 16.13 12.60 21.06
CA GLY A 444 16.96 12.80 19.88
C GLY A 444 16.57 13.99 18.99
N ARG A 445 15.93 15.03 19.55
CA ARG A 445 15.80 16.34 18.89
C ARG A 445 15.75 17.46 19.92
N GLN A 446 16.88 17.73 20.56
CA GLN A 446 17.16 19.06 21.09
C GLN A 446 18.26 19.68 20.22
N GLY A 447 17.83 20.56 19.32
CA GLY A 447 18.72 21.55 18.70
C GLY A 447 18.50 22.86 19.44
N SER A 448 19.51 23.27 20.19
CA SER A 448 19.59 24.50 20.99
C SER A 448 19.16 25.75 20.22
N VAL A 449 18.46 26.63 20.94
CA VAL A 449 18.10 28.00 20.56
C VAL A 449 19.35 28.80 20.23
N GLY A 450 19.38 29.42 19.05
CA GLY A 450 20.51 30.21 18.55
C GLY A 450 20.19 30.89 17.23
N ASP A 451 19.54 32.03 17.37
CA ASP A 451 19.36 33.15 16.43
C ASP A 451 18.64 32.98 15.08
N SER A 452 17.86 34.02 14.82
CA SER A 452 16.75 34.11 13.89
C SER A 452 17.14 34.88 12.62
N LYS A 453 16.49 34.51 11.50
CA LYS A 453 16.50 35.13 10.15
C LYS A 453 17.36 34.38 9.12
N GLY A 454 16.74 33.42 8.43
CA GLY A 454 17.33 32.79 7.25
C GLY A 454 16.68 31.48 6.78
N LYS A 455 15.84 30.84 7.61
CA LYS A 455 15.27 29.50 7.33
C LYS A 455 13.92 29.47 6.61
N ASP A 456 13.39 30.61 6.18
CA ASP A 456 12.00 30.70 5.68
C ASP A 456 11.82 30.31 4.19
N GLN A 457 12.90 30.03 3.45
CA GLN A 457 12.80 29.60 2.05
C GLN A 457 13.03 28.09 1.82
N ALA A 458 13.62 27.36 2.79
CA ALA A 458 13.87 25.92 2.63
C ALA A 458 12.66 25.04 2.99
N GLN A 459 11.66 25.57 3.70
CA GLN A 459 10.54 24.80 4.23
C GLN A 459 9.36 24.67 3.25
N LYS A 460 9.31 25.50 2.19
CA LYS A 460 8.29 25.43 1.13
C LYS A 460 8.52 24.33 0.08
N LYS A 461 9.68 23.66 0.06
CA LYS A 461 10.02 22.62 -0.95
C LYS A 461 9.72 21.18 -0.52
N LYS A 462 9.24 20.94 0.71
CA LYS A 462 8.81 19.61 1.22
C LYS A 462 7.40 19.18 0.76
N LEU A 463 6.70 20.00 -0.02
CA LEU A 463 5.28 19.84 -0.41
C LEU A 463 5.03 19.03 -1.70
N ARG A 464 5.90 18.05 -2.02
CA ARG A 464 5.72 17.12 -3.16
C ARG A 464 5.84 15.64 -2.76
N LEU A 465 5.44 15.30 -1.53
CA LEU A 465 5.38 13.92 -1.04
C LEU A 465 3.94 13.40 -1.02
#